data_AF-A0A1V6YV94-F1
#
_entry.id   AF-A0A1V6YV94-F1
#
_cell.length_a   1.000
_cell.length_b   1.000
_cell.length_c   1.000
_cell.angle_alpha   90.00
_cell.angle_beta   90.00
_cell.angle_gamma   90.00
#
_symmetry.space_group_name_H-M   'P 1'
#
loop_
_entity.id
_entity.type
_entity.pdbx_description
1 polymer ?
#
loop_
_entity_poly.entity_id
_entity_poly.type
_entity_poly.pdbx_seq_one_letter_code
_entity_poly.pdbx_strand_id
1 'polypeptide(L)'
;MQSPYPSASGNLAVYTQRTYAFRSRSVFGQIRVREMNSPRFWGATDNPRANYPRWLKDSEQLIWLEAMDNGYTRFVIGDACLHSVHYAVGTVSDPSRTSK
;
A
#
# COMPACT_ATOMS: atom_id res chain seq x y z
N MET A 1 14.59 -6.26 -3.64
CA MET A 1 13.23 -5.94 -4.12
C MET A 1 12.25 -6.87 -3.43
N GLN A 2 11.11 -6.38 -2.98
CA GLN A 2 10.03 -7.26 -2.50
C GLN A 2 9.45 -7.97 -3.72
N SER A 3 9.29 -9.30 -3.67
CA SER A 3 8.69 -10.04 -4.77
C SER A 3 7.24 -9.60 -4.96
N PRO A 4 6.77 -9.39 -6.20
CA PRO A 4 5.36 -9.09 -6.45
C PRO A 4 4.46 -10.21 -5.91
N TYR A 5 3.39 -9.84 -5.24
CA TYR A 5 2.38 -10.79 -4.78
C TYR A 5 1.25 -10.84 -5.80
N PRO A 6 0.95 -11.99 -6.41
CA PRO A 6 -0.18 -12.11 -7.32
C PRO A 6 -1.51 -12.09 -6.56
N SER A 7 -2.54 -11.56 -7.20
CA SER A 7 -3.95 -11.67 -6.81
C SER A 7 -4.44 -13.12 -6.96
N ALA A 8 -5.58 -13.45 -6.33
CA ALA A 8 -6.16 -14.80 -6.41
C ALA A 8 -6.51 -15.23 -7.85
N SER A 9 -6.90 -14.28 -8.71
CA SER A 9 -7.16 -14.54 -10.13
C SER A 9 -5.89 -14.70 -10.97
N GLY A 10 -4.74 -14.27 -10.46
CA GLY A 10 -3.47 -14.23 -11.21
C GLY A 10 -3.39 -13.11 -12.26
N ASN A 11 -4.43 -12.28 -12.42
CA ASN A 11 -4.45 -11.21 -13.43
C ASN A 11 -3.67 -9.96 -13.00
N LEU A 12 -3.61 -9.73 -11.68
CA LEU A 12 -2.91 -8.58 -11.09
C LEU A 12 -1.80 -9.04 -10.15
N ALA A 13 -0.76 -8.21 -10.01
CA ALA A 13 0.26 -8.35 -8.99
C ALA A 13 0.52 -7.01 -8.29
N VAL A 14 0.78 -7.05 -6.98
CA VAL A 14 1.07 -5.87 -6.15
C VAL A 14 2.49 -5.93 -5.60
N TYR A 15 3.16 -4.79 -5.55
CA TYR A 15 4.50 -4.67 -4.98
C TYR A 15 4.76 -3.28 -4.42
N THR A 16 5.75 -3.17 -3.54
CA THR A 16 6.26 -1.88 -3.06
C THR A 16 7.49 -1.49 -3.88
N GLN A 17 7.39 -0.41 -4.64
CA GLN A 17 8.54 0.22 -5.29
C GLN A 17 9.13 1.27 -4.35
N ARG A 18 10.45 1.23 -4.13
CA ARG A 18 11.15 2.25 -3.35
C ARG A 18 12.08 3.02 -4.25
N THR A 19 12.00 4.35 -4.18
CA THR A 19 12.85 5.24 -4.95
C THR A 19 13.65 6.09 -3.97
N TYR A 20 14.96 6.16 -4.18
CA TYR A 20 15.84 7.02 -3.42
C TYR A 20 16.07 8.33 -4.18
N ALA A 21 15.73 9.46 -3.55
CA ALA A 21 16.02 10.79 -4.06
C ALA A 21 17.34 11.30 -3.48
N PHE A 22 18.39 11.33 -4.30
CA PHE A 22 19.73 11.78 -3.87
C PHE A 22 19.75 13.23 -3.36
N ARG A 23 19.00 14.14 -3.99
CA ARG A 23 18.97 15.57 -3.63
C ARG A 23 18.43 15.79 -2.21
N SER A 24 17.37 15.10 -1.84
CA SER A 24 16.73 15.23 -0.52
C SER A 24 17.19 14.16 0.48
N ARG A 25 18.07 13.24 0.08
CA ARG A 25 18.53 12.09 0.89
C ARG A 25 17.35 11.32 1.50
N SER A 26 16.29 11.13 0.73
CA SER A 26 15.05 10.51 1.20
C SER A 26 14.69 9.29 0.37
N VAL A 27 14.04 8.31 1.01
CA VAL A 27 13.42 7.17 0.35
C VAL A 27 11.91 7.38 0.40
N PHE A 28 11.24 7.26 -0.74
CA PHE A 28 9.79 7.20 -0.78
C PHE A 28 9.34 5.85 -1.34
N GLY A 29 8.30 5.29 -0.73
CA GLY A 29 7.67 4.05 -1.14
C GLY A 29 6.41 4.33 -1.95
N GLN A 30 6.14 3.51 -2.95
CA GLN A 30 4.89 3.53 -3.68
C GLN A 30 4.38 2.11 -3.86
N ILE A 31 3.13 1.89 -3.46
CA ILE A 31 2.43 0.65 -3.74
C ILE A 31 1.98 0.70 -5.20
N ARG A 32 2.45 -0.28 -5.98
CA ARG A 32 2.15 -0.39 -7.41
C ARG A 32 1.37 -1.66 -7.67
N VAL A 33 0.35 -1.54 -8.52
CA VAL A 33 -0.39 -2.67 -9.09
C VAL A 33 0.04 -2.79 -10.55
N ARG A 34 0.30 -4.02 -10.98
CA ARG A 34 0.66 -4.38 -12.35
C ARG A 34 -0.33 -5.39 -12.88
N GLU A 35 -0.78 -5.17 -14.10
CA GLU A 35 -1.52 -6.17 -14.87
C GLU A 35 -0.55 -7.18 -15.47
N MET A 36 -0.83 -8.47 -15.36
CA MET A 36 0.12 -9.53 -15.74
C MET A 36 0.18 -9.77 -17.25
N ASN A 37 -0.93 -9.53 -17.94
CA ASN A 37 -1.06 -9.77 -19.39
C ASN A 37 -0.83 -8.50 -20.24
N SER A 38 -0.45 -7.40 -19.60
CA SER A 38 -0.24 -6.12 -20.27
C SER A 38 0.95 -5.36 -19.64
N PRO A 39 1.50 -4.32 -20.30
CA PRO A 39 2.50 -3.46 -19.70
C PRO A 39 1.90 -2.45 -18.70
N ARG A 40 0.60 -2.51 -18.41
CA ARG A 40 -0.10 -1.52 -17.59
C ARG A 40 0.26 -1.67 -16.12
N PHE A 41 0.52 -0.53 -15.48
CA PHE A 41 0.72 -0.43 -14.04
C PHE A 41 0.21 0.92 -13.54
N TRP A 42 -0.16 0.98 -12.27
CA TRP A 42 -0.62 2.21 -11.62
C TRP A 42 -0.31 2.19 -10.12
N GLY A 43 -0.51 3.33 -9.46
CA GLY A 43 -0.38 3.43 -8.01
C GLY A 43 -1.67 3.01 -7.31
N ALA A 44 -1.57 2.23 -6.23
CA ALA A 44 -2.72 1.92 -5.39
C ALA A 44 -3.11 3.09 -4.47
N THR A 45 -2.23 4.07 -4.26
CA THR A 45 -2.49 5.27 -3.46
C THR A 45 -1.40 6.30 -3.76
N ASP A 46 -1.74 7.57 -3.58
CA ASP A 46 -0.78 8.68 -3.66
C ASP A 46 -0.13 8.98 -2.30
N ASN A 47 -0.52 8.28 -1.23
CA ASN A 47 0.11 8.45 0.08
C ASN A 47 1.54 7.86 0.08
N PRO A 48 2.60 8.69 0.20
CA PRO A 48 3.99 8.24 0.15
C PRO A 48 4.42 7.42 1.37
N ARG A 49 3.59 7.38 2.42
CA ARG A 49 3.80 6.58 3.64
C ARG A 49 3.12 5.21 3.58
N ALA A 50 2.42 4.91 2.48
CA ALA A 50 1.78 3.63 2.28
C ALA A 50 2.82 2.52 2.02
N ASN A 51 2.73 1.42 2.75
CA ASN A 51 3.61 0.26 2.62
C ASN A 51 2.88 -1.05 2.97
N TYR A 52 3.55 -2.17 2.72
CA TYR A 52 3.11 -3.53 3.09
C TYR A 52 1.75 -3.93 2.49
N PRO A 53 1.57 -3.82 1.16
CA PRO A 53 0.32 -4.23 0.52
C PRO A 53 0.09 -5.73 0.62
N ARG A 54 -1.17 -6.12 0.79
CA ARG A 54 -1.64 -7.51 0.75
C ARG A 54 -2.99 -7.58 0.05
N TRP A 55 -3.21 -8.63 -0.73
CA TRP A 55 -4.53 -8.94 -1.29
C TRP A 55 -5.48 -9.41 -0.20
N LEU A 56 -6.75 -8.99 -0.30
CA LEU A 56 -7.84 -9.49 0.52
C LEU A 56 -8.48 -10.69 -0.18
N LYS A 57 -8.08 -11.89 0.26
CA LYS A 57 -8.63 -13.20 -0.15
C LYS A 57 -8.94 -13.26 -1.67
N ASP A 58 -10.17 -13.62 -2.03
CA ASP A 58 -10.63 -13.87 -3.41
C ASP A 58 -11.12 -12.59 -4.11
N SER A 59 -10.68 -11.41 -3.65
CA SER A 59 -11.07 -10.11 -4.20
C SER A 59 -9.88 -9.38 -4.82
N GLU A 60 -10.19 -8.37 -5.64
CA GLU A 60 -9.21 -7.40 -6.13
C GLU A 60 -9.00 -6.24 -5.14
N GLN A 61 -9.39 -6.41 -3.88
CA GLN A 61 -9.11 -5.42 -2.84
C GLN A 61 -7.72 -5.64 -2.23
N LEU A 62 -7.08 -4.53 -1.89
CA LEU A 62 -5.83 -4.48 -1.17
C LEU A 62 -6.07 -3.95 0.24
N ILE A 63 -5.31 -4.46 1.20
CA ILE A 63 -5.05 -3.82 2.47
C ILE A 63 -3.59 -3.37 2.54
N TRP A 64 -3.35 -2.19 3.08
CA TRP A 64 -2.01 -1.68 3.35
C TRP A 64 -1.96 -0.85 4.63
N LEU A 65 -0.73 -0.50 5.03
CA LEU A 65 -0.45 0.31 6.20
C LEU A 65 -0.01 1.71 5.79
N GLU A 66 -0.50 2.72 6.51
CA GLU A 66 -0.06 4.11 6.35
C GLU A 66 0.45 4.64 7.68
N ALA A 67 1.74 4.99 7.73
CA ALA A 67 2.30 5.70 8.88
C ALA A 67 1.78 7.15 8.91
N MET A 68 1.42 7.61 10.10
CA MET A 68 0.95 8.98 10.34
C MET A 68 2.00 9.79 11.11
N ASP A 69 1.93 11.12 11.00
CA ASP A 69 2.88 12.02 11.68
C ASP A 69 2.82 11.96 13.21
N ASN A 70 1.68 11.55 13.76
CA ASN A 70 1.46 11.42 15.20
C ASN A 70 1.92 10.07 15.77
N GLY A 71 2.72 9.31 15.02
CA GLY A 71 3.20 7.98 15.40
C GLY A 71 2.15 6.87 15.22
N TYR A 72 0.94 7.19 14.74
CA TYR A 72 -0.10 6.19 14.56
C TYR A 72 0.08 5.48 13.23
N THR A 73 -0.49 4.29 13.11
CA THR A 73 -0.54 3.54 11.85
C THR A 73 -1.98 3.22 11.50
N ARG A 74 -2.38 3.58 10.29
CA ARG A 74 -3.71 3.29 9.77
C ARG A 74 -3.68 2.04 8.89
N PHE A 75 -4.72 1.23 8.99
CA PHE A 75 -5.02 0.15 8.07
C PHE A 75 -6.01 0.69 7.04
N VAL A 76 -5.66 0.60 5.77
CA VAL A 76 -6.48 1.12 4.67
C VAL A 76 -6.83 0.00 3.72
N ILE A 77 -8.11 -0.08 3.34
CA ILE A 77 -8.59 -0.97 2.30
C ILE A 77 -8.90 -0.14 1.05
N GLY A 78 -8.54 -0.68 -0.11
CA GLY A 78 -8.82 -0.07 -1.40
C GLY A 78 -8.99 -1.07 -2.53
N ASP A 79 -9.63 -0.63 -3.60
CA ASP A 79 -9.82 -1.41 -4.82
C ASP A 79 -8.55 -1.30 -5.69
N ALA A 80 -7.92 -2.44 -6.00
CA ALA A 80 -6.69 -2.45 -6.78
C ALA A 80 -6.90 -1.95 -8.21
N CYS A 81 -8.10 -1.98 -8.77
CA CYS A 81 -8.44 -1.47 -10.09
C CYS A 81 -8.89 0.00 -10.08
N LEU A 82 -8.85 0.66 -8.92
CA LEU A 82 -9.23 2.07 -8.72
C LEU A 82 -10.70 2.37 -9.08
N HIS A 83 -11.58 1.38 -9.03
CA HIS A 83 -13.01 1.58 -9.26
C HIS A 83 -13.73 2.26 -8.08
N SER A 84 -13.11 2.27 -6.90
CA SER A 84 -13.71 2.76 -5.65
C SER A 84 -12.73 3.57 -4.82
N VAL A 85 -13.26 4.46 -3.98
CA VAL A 85 -12.48 5.24 -3.00
C VAL A 85 -11.97 4.31 -1.89
N HIS A 86 -10.74 4.56 -1.42
CA HIS A 86 -10.14 3.80 -0.33
C HIS A 86 -10.61 4.31 1.03
N TYR A 87 -10.67 3.44 2.04
CA TYR A 87 -11.17 3.80 3.37
C TYR A 87 -10.33 3.19 4.49
N ALA A 88 -10.29 3.91 5.62
CA ALA A 88 -9.60 3.47 6.82
C ALA A 88 -10.45 2.43 7.57
N VAL A 89 -9.92 1.24 7.82
CA VAL A 89 -10.60 0.21 8.61
C VAL A 89 -10.21 0.20 10.08
N GLY A 90 -9.09 0.83 10.42
CA GLY A 90 -8.62 0.90 11.79
C GLY A 90 -7.38 1.76 11.92
N THR A 91 -7.10 2.17 13.14
CA THR A 91 -5.87 2.90 13.48
C THR A 91 -5.30 2.33 14.77
N VAL A 92 -4.02 2.00 14.74
CA VAL A 92 -3.25 1.60 15.92
C VAL A 92 -2.47 2.82 16.41
N SER A 93 -2.57 3.08 17.71
CA SER A 93 -1.90 4.19 18.36
C SER A 93 -0.41 3.88 18.57
N ASP A 94 0.38 4.93 18.72
CA ASP A 94 1.78 4.82 19.13
C ASP A 94 1.88 4.07 20.47
N PRO A 95 2.63 2.96 20.57
CA PRO A 95 2.77 2.18 21.80
C PRO A 95 3.34 3.00 22.98
N SER A 96 4.08 4.08 22.72
CA SER A 96 4.59 4.99 23.76
C SER A 96 3.52 5.91 24.37
N ARG A 97 2.31 5.94 23.79
CA ARG A 97 1.16 6.73 24.23
C ARG A 97 0.04 5.81 24.71
N THR A 98 0.34 4.94 25.67
CA THR A 98 -0.68 4.42 26.58
C THR A 98 -0.87 5.47 27.67
N SER A 99 -2.04 6.10 27.74
CA SER A 99 -2.37 6.96 28.88
C SER A 99 -2.37 6.09 30.14
N LYS A 100 -1.60 6.50 31.16
CA LYS A 100 -1.90 6.13 32.53
C LYS A 100 -3.29 6.59 32.92
#